data_AF-A0A3B0X914-F1
#
_entry.id   AF-A0A3B0X914-F1
#
_cell.length_a   1.000
_cell.length_b   1.000
_cell.length_c   1.000
_cell.angle_alpha   90.00
_cell.angle_beta   90.00
_cell.angle_gamma   90.00
#
_symmetry.space_group_name_H-M   'P 1'
#
loop_
_entity.id
_entity.type
_entity.pdbx_description
1 polymer ?
#
loop_
_entity_poly.entity_id
_entity_poly.type
_entity_poly.pdbx_seq_one_letter_code
_entity_poly.pdbx_strand_id
1 'polypeptide(L)'
;MGLADGDILELDEKLTVLNHWIIASKALKCASVKNGKIWFATESSGLFVVDFNKKTIANPLKKTKLIKELTASSNGRYIGIVVDPPGEKFIARIYSVDSSSNPR
;
A
#
# COMPACT_ATOMS: atom_id res chain seq x y z
N MET A 1 -17.24 15.81 11.52
CA MET A 1 -16.13 15.84 10.54
C MET A 1 -16.39 14.73 9.54
N GLY A 2 -16.34 15.03 8.24
CA GLY A 2 -16.56 14.05 7.17
C GLY A 2 -15.27 13.35 6.76
N LEU A 3 -15.40 12.27 5.99
CA LEU A 3 -14.27 11.60 5.34
C LEU A 3 -13.71 12.48 4.21
N ALA A 4 -12.40 12.40 4.01
CA ALA A 4 -11.65 13.09 2.97
C ALA A 4 -10.95 12.10 2.03
N ASP A 5 -10.54 12.60 0.86
CA ASP A 5 -9.74 11.82 -0.07
C ASP A 5 -8.43 11.36 0.59
N GLY A 6 -8.21 10.05 0.59
CA GLY A 6 -7.05 9.43 1.23
C GLY A 6 -7.28 8.99 2.66
N ASP A 7 -8.52 8.99 3.16
CA ASP A 7 -8.87 8.24 4.36
C ASP A 7 -8.88 6.74 4.06
N ILE A 8 -8.20 5.98 4.93
CA ILE A 8 -8.20 4.52 4.92
C ILE A 8 -8.78 4.07 6.25
N LEU A 9 -9.91 3.37 6.19
CA LEU A 9 -10.60 2.84 7.36
C LEU A 9 -10.44 1.33 7.42
N GLU A 10 -10.00 0.82 8.57
CA GLU A 10 -10.19 -0.58 8.92
C GLU A 10 -11.53 -0.71 9.62
N LEU A 11 -12.41 -1.56 9.09
CA LEU A 11 -13.74 -1.78 9.63
C LEU A 11 -13.89 -3.23 10.12
N ASP A 12 -14.69 -3.45 11.15
CA ASP A 12 -15.18 -4.78 11.50
C ASP A 12 -16.35 -5.22 10.60
N GLU A 13 -16.88 -6.41 10.83
CA GLU A 13 -18.03 -6.96 10.09
C GLU A 13 -19.33 -6.15 10.28
N LYS A 14 -19.39 -5.29 11.30
CA LYS A 14 -20.52 -4.41 11.61
C LYS A 14 -20.29 -2.98 11.10
N LEU A 15 -19.22 -2.74 10.34
CA LEU A 15 -18.81 -1.43 9.83
C LEU A 15 -18.37 -0.44 10.93
N THR A 16 -17.99 -0.94 12.11
CA THR A 16 -17.36 -0.12 13.15
C THR A 16 -15.94 0.22 12.73
N VAL A 17 -15.53 1.49 12.85
CA VAL A 17 -14.15 1.90 12.58
C VAL A 17 -13.23 1.37 13.67
N LEU A 18 -12.36 0.44 13.30
CA LEU A 18 -11.32 -0.12 14.16
C LEU A 18 -10.04 0.72 14.11
N ASN A 19 -9.67 1.22 12.93
CA ASN A 19 -8.52 2.10 12.71
C ASN A 19 -8.78 3.08 11.57
N HIS A 20 -8.04 4.20 11.59
CA HIS A 20 -8.07 5.24 10.57
C HIS A 20 -6.65 5.72 10.28
N TRP A 21 -6.26 5.68 9.00
CA TRP A 21 -5.03 6.29 8.51
C TRP A 21 -5.34 7.32 7.43
N ILE A 22 -4.45 8.31 7.29
CA ILE A 22 -4.57 9.39 6.33
C ILE A 22 -3.34 9.38 5.41
N ILE A 23 -3.55 9.20 4.11
CA ILE A 23 -2.50 9.32 3.08
C ILE A 23 -2.47 10.71 2.41
N ALA A 24 -3.46 11.56 2.70
CA ALA A 24 -3.58 12.94 2.22
C ALA A 24 -3.47 13.08 0.68
N SER A 25 -3.90 12.04 -0.05
CA SER A 25 -3.95 11.99 -1.51
C SER A 25 -4.96 10.95 -1.93
N LYS A 26 -5.62 11.15 -3.06
CA LYS A 26 -6.61 10.22 -3.57
C LYS A 26 -5.96 8.87 -3.91
N ALA A 27 -6.47 7.79 -3.32
CA ALA A 27 -6.10 6.44 -3.71
C ALA A 27 -6.74 6.12 -5.08
N LEU A 28 -5.92 5.78 -6.06
CA LEU A 28 -6.37 5.45 -7.41
C LEU A 28 -6.47 3.95 -7.65
N LYS A 29 -5.57 3.19 -7.03
CA LYS A 29 -5.51 1.72 -7.10
C LYS A 29 -5.07 1.18 -5.75
N CYS A 30 -5.49 -0.04 -5.44
CA CYS A 30 -4.96 -0.80 -4.33
C CYS A 30 -4.67 -2.25 -4.73
N ALA A 31 -3.66 -2.85 -4.08
CA ALA A 31 -3.33 -4.26 -4.24
C ALA A 31 -3.11 -4.89 -2.86
N SER A 32 -3.82 -5.98 -2.59
CA SER A 32 -3.62 -6.77 -1.38
C SER A 32 -2.54 -7.81 -1.59
N VAL A 33 -1.77 -8.06 -0.53
CA VAL A 33 -0.72 -9.04 -0.48
C VAL A 33 -1.06 -10.02 0.63
N LYS A 34 -0.78 -11.33 0.45
CA LYS A 34 -1.15 -12.41 1.39
C LYS A 34 -0.66 -12.24 2.84
N ASN A 35 0.16 -11.25 3.13
CA ASN A 35 0.76 -10.98 4.44
C ASN A 35 0.04 -9.90 5.27
N GLY A 36 -1.23 -9.62 4.98
CA GLY A 36 -1.99 -8.58 5.69
C GLY A 36 -1.51 -7.16 5.38
N LYS A 37 -0.87 -6.97 4.22
CA LYS A 37 -0.51 -5.65 3.71
C LYS A 37 -1.40 -5.28 2.53
N ILE A 38 -1.83 -4.03 2.50
CA ILE A 38 -2.49 -3.44 1.33
C ILE A 38 -1.67 -2.25 0.87
N TRP A 39 -1.38 -2.23 -0.42
CA TRP A 39 -0.65 -1.17 -1.08
C TRP A 39 -1.64 -0.25 -1.77
N PHE A 40 -1.41 1.06 -1.68
CA PHE A 40 -2.25 2.10 -2.26
C PHE A 40 -1.40 2.98 -3.17
N ALA A 41 -1.71 2.95 -4.46
CA ALA A 41 -1.18 3.89 -5.42
C ALA A 41 -2.01 5.16 -5.36
N THR A 42 -1.35 6.29 -5.21
CA THR A 42 -2.00 7.60 -5.04
C THR A 42 -1.74 8.49 -6.24
N GLU A 43 -2.61 9.49 -6.42
CA GLU A 43 -2.51 10.44 -7.53
C GLU A 43 -1.21 11.25 -7.50
N SER A 44 -0.78 11.69 -6.32
CA SER A 44 0.29 12.69 -6.18
C SER A 44 1.31 12.41 -5.07
N SER A 45 1.01 11.47 -4.16
CA SER A 45 1.85 11.18 -2.98
C SER A 45 2.68 9.90 -3.11
N GLY A 46 2.57 9.22 -4.26
CA GLY A 46 3.29 7.99 -4.57
C GLY A 46 2.59 6.73 -4.08
N LEU A 47 3.35 5.82 -3.47
CA LEU A 47 2.86 4.50 -3.05
C LEU A 47 2.88 4.37 -1.53
N PHE A 48 1.74 4.04 -0.94
CA PHE A 48 1.61 3.74 0.48
C PHE A 48 1.39 2.25 0.70
N VAL A 49 1.74 1.78 1.89
CA VAL A 49 1.43 0.44 2.37
C VAL A 49 0.89 0.53 3.79
N VAL A 50 -0.25 -0.11 4.02
CA VAL A 50 -0.82 -0.34 5.35
C VAL A 50 -0.56 -1.79 5.72
N ASP A 51 0.05 -2.01 6.88
CA ASP A 51 0.24 -3.32 7.50
C ASP A 51 -0.79 -3.47 8.63
N PHE A 52 -1.83 -4.25 8.37
CA PHE A 52 -2.95 -4.43 9.31
C PHE A 52 -2.57 -5.30 10.51
N ASN A 53 -1.52 -6.12 10.40
CA ASN A 53 -1.03 -6.92 11.50
C ASN A 53 -0.25 -6.05 12.49
N LYS A 54 0.55 -5.11 11.95
CA LYS A 54 1.37 -4.19 12.76
C LYS A 54 0.68 -2.88 13.10
N LYS A 55 -0.50 -2.60 12.50
CA LYS A 55 -1.23 -1.32 12.60
C LYS A 55 -0.39 -0.12 12.20
N THR A 56 0.42 -0.29 11.15
CA THR A 56 1.32 0.77 10.66
C THR A 56 1.00 1.16 9.22
N ILE A 57 1.36 2.39 8.88
CA ILE A 57 1.37 2.89 7.51
C ILE A 57 2.76 3.40 7.16
N ALA A 58 3.19 3.16 5.91
CA ALA A 58 4.44 3.67 5.38
C ALA A 58 4.25 4.20 3.95
N ASN A 59 5.12 5.14 3.55
CA ASN A 59 5.23 5.63 2.18
C ASN A 59 6.60 5.22 1.60
N PRO A 60 6.74 3.97 1.14
CA PRO A 60 8.01 3.45 0.62
C PRO A 60 8.46 4.10 -0.71
N LEU A 61 7.53 4.68 -1.48
CA LEU A 61 7.86 5.37 -2.72
C LEU A 61 7.19 6.73 -2.74
N LYS A 62 7.90 7.75 -2.26
CA LYS A 62 7.43 9.15 -2.28
C LYS A 62 7.51 9.71 -3.70
N LYS A 63 6.50 10.50 -4.08
CA LYS A 63 6.46 11.31 -5.32
C LYS A 63 7.02 10.58 -6.54
N THR A 64 6.21 9.67 -7.04
CA THR A 64 6.38 9.09 -8.37
C THR A 64 5.44 9.81 -9.35
N LYS A 65 5.76 9.70 -10.64
CA LYS A 65 4.82 9.82 -11.75
C LYS A 65 3.53 9.04 -11.46
N LEU A 66 2.42 9.42 -12.10
CA LEU A 66 1.10 8.81 -11.92
C LEU A 66 1.21 7.28 -12.08
N ILE A 67 0.84 6.53 -11.04
CA ILE A 67 0.83 5.06 -11.10
C ILE A 67 -0.43 4.64 -11.85
N LYS A 68 -0.25 4.09 -13.05
CA LYS A 68 -1.33 3.61 -13.92
C LYS A 68 -1.79 2.21 -13.51
N GLU A 69 -0.84 1.35 -13.13
CA GLU A 69 -1.13 -0.03 -12.72
C GLU A 69 -0.34 -0.41 -11.47
N LEU A 70 -1.00 -1.18 -10.61
CA LEU A 70 -0.45 -1.74 -9.39
C LEU A 70 -0.91 -3.19 -9.29
N THR A 71 0.03 -4.14 -9.19
CA THR A 71 -0.30 -5.57 -9.08
C THR A 71 0.60 -6.26 -8.06
N ALA A 72 0.04 -7.21 -7.31
CA ALA A 72 0.79 -8.01 -6.37
C ALA A 72 1.03 -9.41 -6.93
N SER A 73 2.23 -9.97 -6.69
CA SER A 73 2.49 -11.36 -7.05
C SER A 73 1.71 -12.32 -6.15
N SER A 74 1.31 -13.48 -6.70
CA SER A 74 0.53 -14.50 -5.99
C SER A 74 1.22 -15.09 -4.76
N ASN A 75 2.56 -15.04 -4.73
CA ASN A 75 3.40 -15.44 -3.60
C ASN A 75 3.62 -14.32 -2.56
N GLY A 76 3.10 -13.12 -2.84
CA GLY A 76 3.16 -11.95 -1.98
C GLY A 76 4.55 -11.31 -1.79
N ARG A 77 5.53 -11.68 -2.62
CA ARG A 77 6.91 -11.20 -2.52
C ARG A 77 7.22 -10.00 -3.40
N TYR A 78 6.37 -9.68 -4.36
CA TYR A 78 6.62 -8.62 -5.33
C TYR A 78 5.39 -7.76 -5.55
N ILE A 79 5.64 -6.49 -5.86
CA ILE A 79 4.66 -5.56 -6.40
C ILE A 79 5.17 -5.07 -7.77
N GLY A 80 4.32 -5.17 -8.79
CA GLY A 80 4.53 -4.58 -10.10
C GLY A 80 3.87 -3.21 -10.17
N ILE A 81 4.59 -2.23 -10.72
CA ILE A 81 4.15 -0.85 -10.85
C ILE A 81 4.40 -0.40 -12.29
N VAL A 82 3.38 0.16 -12.93
CA VAL A 82 3.50 0.84 -14.22
C VAL A 82 3.15 2.31 -14.01
N VAL A 83 4.04 3.21 -14.44
CA VAL A 83 3.84 4.66 -14.28
C VAL A 83 3.61 5.35 -15.63
N ASP A 84 2.99 6.53 -15.59
CA ASP A 84 2.63 7.36 -16.73
C ASP A 84 3.47 8.67 -16.75
N PRO A 85 4.01 9.15 -17.89
CA PRO A 85 3.81 8.67 -19.27
C PRO A 85 4.38 7.27 -19.53
N PRO A 86 3.80 6.52 -20.49
CA PRO A 86 4.02 5.08 -20.62
C PRO A 86 5.48 4.81 -21.02
N GLY A 87 6.23 4.20 -20.12
CA GLY A 87 7.59 3.78 -20.43
C GLY A 87 8.30 3.11 -19.26
N GLU A 88 8.05 3.58 -18.03
CA GLU A 88 8.73 3.05 -16.86
C GLU A 88 7.89 1.95 -16.18
N LYS A 89 8.48 0.77 -16.08
CA LYS A 89 7.93 -0.39 -15.38
C LYS A 89 8.89 -0.78 -14.28
N PHE A 90 8.36 -0.96 -13.08
CA PHE A 90 9.15 -1.35 -11.91
C PHE A 90 8.60 -2.64 -11.32
N ILE A 91 9.51 -3.51 -10.87
CA ILE A 91 9.20 -4.62 -9.98
C ILE A 91 9.93 -4.34 -8.68
N ALA A 92 9.19 -4.11 -7.61
CA ALA A 92 9.76 -3.93 -6.29
C ALA A 92 9.57 -5.20 -5.46
N ARG A 93 10.63 -5.64 -4.80
CA ARG A 93 10.58 -6.75 -3.84
C ARG A 93 10.00 -6.24 -2.53
N ILE A 94 8.99 -6.94 -2.02
CA ILE A 94 8.40 -6.71 -0.71
C ILE A 94 9.27 -7.45 0.30
N TYR A 95 10.09 -6.72 1.04
CA TYR A 95 10.79 -7.29 2.19
C TYR A 95 9.80 -7.50 3.33
N SER A 96 9.57 -8.75 3.73
CA SER A 96 9.17 -9.06 5.10
C SER A 96 10.44 -9.32 5.89
N VAL A 97 10.67 -8.54 6.95
CA VAL A 97 11.58 -9.00 8.00
C VAL A 97 10.79 -10.05 8.76
N ASP A 98 11.05 -11.31 8.49
CA ASP A 98 10.56 -12.39 9.34
C ASP A 98 11.30 -12.25 10.68
N SER A 99 10.57 -12.03 11.76
CA SER A 99 11.11 -11.92 13.12
C SER A 99 11.75 -13.23 13.63
N SER A 100 11.87 -14.26 12.79
CA SER A 100 12.46 -15.56 13.11
C SER A 100 13.94 -15.69 12.73
N SER A 101 14.54 -14.75 12.00
CA SER A 101 15.99 -14.76 11.75
C SER A 101 16.70 -13.90 12.79
N ASN A 102 16.83 -14.43 14.00
CA ASN A 102 17.83 -13.92 14.95
C ASN A 102 19.20 -14.43 14.49
N PRO A 103 20.16 -13.58 14.08
CA PRO A 103 21.50 -14.05 13.80
C PRO A 103 22.14 -14.43 15.15
N ARG A 104 22.50 -15.71 15.28
CA ARG A 104 23.43 -16.17 16.31
C ARG A 104 24.84 -15.65 16.01
#